data_AF-A0A8J9ZNV9-F1
#
_entry.id   AF-A0A8J9ZNV9-F1
#
_cell.length_a   1.000
_cell.length_b   1.000
_cell.length_c   1.000
_cell.angle_alpha   90.00
_cell.angle_beta   90.00
_cell.angle_gamma   90.00
#
_symmetry.space_group_name_H-M   'P 1'
#
loop_
_entity.id
_entity.type
_entity.pdbx_description
1 polymer ?
#
loop_
_entity_poly.entity_id
_entity_poly.type
_entity_poly.pdbx_seq_one_letter_code
_entity_poly.pdbx_strand_id
1 'polypeptide(L)'
;MKLLLLFAILGAATAGEQAALSAWWWWPFGDSTAPEPHWNTLKVGWGINPLTSFQTLPRTRSEAVKQGWTMYGRATCADTICTVGRTAKDFETKGTGSDLYLQTGASPRTDFVIIPKYEKDLEGTDWTPGKCFWTMGMHYFKNLRENMRCEELYPLFPLYNNGKLNAFGMLIGADIPSPTSRYESPIASKTFYQLFMTPVPKCLQSHTEEKGVTTLHVFLENDPRMNNFC
;
A
#
# COMPACT_ATOMS: atom_id res chain seq x y z
N MET A 1 36.13 -13.89 52.28
CA MET A 1 35.86 -15.21 52.91
C MET A 1 34.65 -15.80 52.20
N LYS A 2 34.77 -17.03 51.65
CA LYS A 2 33.86 -17.78 50.72
C LYS A 2 33.87 -17.24 49.28
N LEU A 3 34.52 -17.81 48.25
CA LEU A 3 34.89 -19.19 47.84
C LEU A 3 33.76 -19.98 47.12
N LEU A 4 33.94 -20.13 45.78
CA LEU A 4 33.52 -21.16 44.80
C LEU A 4 32.01 -21.47 44.63
N LEU A 5 31.47 -21.71 43.42
CA LEU A 5 31.92 -22.67 42.39
C LEU A 5 31.64 -22.24 40.93
N LEU A 6 32.57 -22.64 40.05
CA LEU A 6 32.40 -22.80 38.61
C LEU A 6 31.37 -23.89 38.25
N PHE A 7 30.69 -23.73 37.12
CA PHE A 7 30.72 -24.74 36.05
C PHE A 7 30.68 -24.05 34.68
N ALA A 8 31.77 -24.21 33.94
CA ALA A 8 31.80 -24.02 32.50
C ALA A 8 31.32 -25.33 31.85
N ILE A 9 30.39 -25.24 30.91
CA ILE A 9 30.22 -26.24 29.86
C ILE A 9 30.48 -25.53 28.54
N LEU A 10 31.57 -25.96 27.88
CA LEU A 10 31.87 -25.63 26.50
C LEU A 10 30.75 -26.16 25.59
N GLY A 11 30.18 -25.27 24.78
CA GLY A 11 29.46 -25.61 23.56
C GLY A 11 29.78 -24.53 22.53
N ALA A 12 30.60 -24.87 21.55
CA ALA A 12 31.05 -23.96 20.51
C ALA A 12 29.91 -23.63 19.54
N ALA A 13 29.58 -22.35 19.40
CA ALA A 13 29.02 -21.76 18.21
C ALA A 13 29.48 -20.30 18.15
N THR A 14 30.12 -19.93 17.05
CA THR A 14 30.83 -18.66 16.86
C THR A 14 29.88 -17.46 16.94
N ALA A 15 30.12 -16.56 17.89
CA ALA A 15 29.35 -15.36 18.19
C ALA A 15 29.51 -14.20 17.18
N GLY A 16 29.67 -14.50 15.88
CA GLY A 16 29.94 -13.51 14.83
C GLY A 16 28.76 -13.19 13.90
N GLU A 17 27.74 -14.05 13.82
CA GLU A 17 26.74 -13.98 12.73
C GLU A 17 25.29 -13.80 13.20
N GLN A 18 25.06 -13.68 14.51
CA GLN A 18 23.72 -13.46 15.08
C GLN A 18 23.44 -12.00 15.47
N ALA A 19 24.45 -11.12 15.43
CA ALA A 19 24.30 -9.71 15.79
C ALA A 19 23.65 -8.84 14.69
N ALA A 20 23.49 -9.35 13.47
CA ALA A 20 22.86 -8.60 12.36
C ALA A 20 21.35 -8.85 12.20
N LEU A 21 20.79 -9.82 12.93
CA LEU A 21 19.36 -10.19 12.82
C LEU A 21 18.51 -9.70 14.01
N SER A 22 19.12 -9.13 15.05
CA SER A 22 18.42 -8.73 16.28
C SER A 22 18.05 -7.23 16.36
N ALA A 23 18.36 -6.44 15.33
CA ALA A 23 18.08 -5.00 15.30
C ALA A 23 16.69 -4.62 14.75
N TRP A 24 15.94 -5.59 14.20
CA TRP A 24 14.59 -5.38 13.65
C TRP A 24 13.46 -5.59 14.67
N TRP A 25 13.77 -6.06 15.89
CA TRP A 25 12.78 -6.46 16.89
C TRP A 25 12.39 -5.37 17.90
N TRP A 26 12.90 -4.15 17.72
CA TRP A 26 12.67 -3.03 18.67
C TRP A 26 11.71 -1.96 18.14
N TRP A 27 11.13 -2.14 16.95
CA TRP A 27 9.94 -1.36 16.60
C TRP A 27 8.74 -1.94 17.36
N PRO A 28 7.98 -1.11 18.10
CA PRO A 28 6.79 -1.61 18.77
C PRO A 28 5.79 -1.97 17.67
N PHE A 29 5.70 -3.25 17.32
CA PHE A 29 4.59 -3.76 16.54
C PHE A 29 3.30 -3.33 17.25
N GLY A 30 2.52 -2.52 16.53
CA GLY A 30 1.42 -1.74 17.08
C GLY A 30 0.48 -2.57 17.94
N ASP A 31 0.15 -1.99 19.10
CA ASP A 31 -0.82 -2.54 20.04
C ASP A 31 -2.13 -2.91 19.31
N SER A 32 -2.64 -4.11 19.61
CA SER A 32 -3.94 -4.62 19.17
C SER A 32 -5.15 -3.76 19.58
N THR A 33 -4.95 -2.74 20.41
CA THR A 33 -5.96 -1.73 20.78
C THR A 33 -6.02 -0.54 19.82
N ALA A 34 -5.18 -0.49 18.79
CA ALA A 34 -5.12 0.65 17.89
C ALA A 34 -6.49 0.85 17.19
N PRO A 35 -7.10 2.05 17.24
CA PRO A 35 -8.44 2.28 16.69
C PRO A 35 -8.51 1.94 15.21
N GLU A 36 -9.65 1.43 14.73
CA GLU A 36 -9.83 1.05 13.31
C GLU A 36 -9.32 2.13 12.35
N PRO A 37 -8.70 1.75 11.21
CA PRO A 37 -8.30 2.72 10.19
C PRO A 37 -9.51 3.57 9.76
N HIS A 38 -9.46 4.88 10.02
CA HIS A 38 -10.55 5.78 9.67
C HIS A 38 -10.33 6.36 8.27
N TRP A 39 -10.90 5.69 7.27
CA TRP A 39 -10.78 6.10 5.87
C TRP A 39 -11.69 7.29 5.55
N ASN A 40 -11.31 8.50 5.89
CA ASN A 40 -12.18 9.67 5.76
C ASN A 40 -12.15 10.35 4.37
N THR A 41 -11.41 9.82 3.41
CA THR A 41 -11.33 10.42 2.06
C THR A 41 -11.07 9.39 0.97
N LEU A 42 -10.98 9.88 -0.26
CA LEU A 42 -10.36 9.18 -1.38
C LEU A 42 -9.51 10.18 -2.16
N LYS A 43 -8.19 10.04 -2.09
CA LYS A 43 -7.24 10.88 -2.83
C LYS A 43 -6.44 10.03 -3.80
N VAL A 44 -6.12 10.57 -4.96
CA VAL A 44 -5.36 9.88 -5.98
C VAL A 44 -4.20 10.70 -6.48
N GLY A 45 -3.22 9.97 -7.00
CA GLY A 45 -2.01 10.53 -7.57
C GLY A 45 -0.99 10.88 -6.49
N TRP A 46 0.25 10.87 -6.94
CA TRP A 46 1.40 11.31 -6.19
C TRP A 46 2.35 12.04 -7.14
N GLY A 47 3.23 12.87 -6.60
CA GLY A 47 4.29 13.49 -7.36
C GLY A 47 5.46 13.78 -6.45
N ILE A 48 6.65 13.91 -7.05
CA ILE A 48 7.90 14.16 -6.33
C ILE A 48 7.79 15.40 -5.43
N ASN A 49 6.93 16.36 -5.78
CA ASN A 49 6.47 17.38 -4.84
C ASN A 49 5.18 16.92 -4.13
N PRO A 50 5.28 16.33 -2.93
CA PRO A 50 4.11 15.84 -2.22
C PRO A 50 3.14 16.97 -1.84
N LEU A 51 3.56 18.24 -1.86
CA LEU A 51 2.68 19.35 -1.44
C LEU A 51 1.54 19.65 -2.41
N THR A 52 1.64 19.24 -3.68
CA THR A 52 0.74 19.67 -4.76
C THR A 52 0.05 18.53 -5.53
N SER A 53 0.34 17.27 -5.23
CA SER A 53 0.06 16.17 -6.16
C SER A 53 -1.15 15.29 -5.84
N PHE A 54 -1.93 15.63 -4.82
CA PHE A 54 -3.10 14.83 -4.42
C PHE A 54 -4.39 15.42 -4.99
N GLN A 55 -5.11 14.62 -5.77
CA GLN A 55 -6.44 14.96 -6.29
C GLN A 55 -7.51 14.28 -5.42
N THR A 56 -8.51 15.04 -4.97
CA THR A 56 -9.61 14.46 -4.19
C THR A 56 -10.69 13.93 -5.14
N LEU A 57 -11.08 12.67 -4.95
CA LEU A 57 -12.19 12.06 -5.69
C LEU A 57 -13.53 12.26 -4.96
N PRO A 58 -14.64 12.42 -5.70
CA PRO A 58 -15.96 12.58 -5.10
C PRO A 58 -16.40 11.28 -4.44
N ARG A 59 -17.06 11.37 -3.28
CA ARG A 59 -17.60 10.19 -2.56
C ARG A 59 -19.11 10.10 -2.66
N THR A 60 -19.78 11.20 -3.00
CA THR A 60 -21.21 11.23 -3.27
C THR A 60 -21.52 11.49 -4.74
N ARG A 61 -22.70 11.04 -5.20
CA ARG A 61 -23.19 11.35 -6.55
C ARG A 61 -23.31 12.86 -6.78
N SER A 62 -23.77 13.61 -5.79
CA SER A 62 -23.93 15.06 -5.90
C SER A 62 -22.59 15.76 -6.11
N GLU A 63 -21.55 15.36 -5.38
CA GLU A 63 -20.20 15.88 -5.57
C GLU A 63 -19.63 15.48 -6.92
N ALA A 64 -19.84 14.23 -7.35
CA ALA A 64 -19.37 13.74 -8.65
C ALA A 64 -19.97 14.57 -9.79
N VAL A 65 -21.29 14.79 -9.78
CA VAL A 65 -21.96 15.64 -10.77
C VAL A 65 -21.44 17.08 -10.72
N LYS A 66 -21.27 17.65 -9.51
CA LYS A 66 -20.71 19.00 -9.33
C LYS A 66 -19.28 19.11 -9.89
N GLN A 67 -18.50 18.04 -9.81
CA GLN A 67 -17.14 17.95 -10.37
C GLN A 67 -17.11 17.57 -11.86
N GLY A 68 -18.26 17.48 -12.53
CA GLY A 68 -18.35 17.22 -13.97
C GLY A 68 -18.27 15.75 -14.37
N TRP A 69 -18.41 14.82 -13.42
CA TRP A 69 -18.47 13.39 -13.74
C TRP A 69 -19.82 13.05 -14.36
N THR A 70 -19.77 12.33 -15.49
CA THR A 70 -20.96 11.78 -16.15
C THR A 70 -21.13 10.33 -15.75
N MET A 71 -22.33 9.96 -15.32
CA MET A 71 -22.68 8.56 -15.06
C MET A 71 -22.60 7.77 -16.38
N TYR A 72 -21.69 6.80 -16.46
CA TYR A 72 -21.60 5.89 -17.59
C TYR A 72 -22.39 4.61 -17.30
N GLY A 73 -23.35 4.29 -18.18
CA GLY A 73 -24.27 3.17 -18.03
C GLY A 73 -25.40 3.46 -17.05
N ARG A 74 -26.63 3.12 -17.44
CA ARG A 74 -27.68 2.87 -16.45
C ARG A 74 -27.32 1.52 -15.86
N ALA A 75 -26.64 1.50 -14.70
CA ALA A 75 -26.73 0.29 -13.89
C ALA A 75 -28.23 0.04 -13.71
N THR A 76 -28.75 -1.06 -14.25
CA THR A 76 -29.94 -1.70 -13.69
C THR A 76 -29.52 -2.09 -12.28
N CYS A 77 -29.56 -1.11 -11.40
CA CYS A 77 -28.97 -1.20 -10.11
C CYS A 77 -30.05 -1.81 -9.22
N ALA A 78 -30.21 -3.12 -9.38
CA ALA A 78 -31.17 -3.92 -8.63
C ALA A 78 -30.70 -4.17 -7.18
N ASP A 79 -29.44 -3.82 -6.86
CA ASP A 79 -28.85 -4.01 -5.54
C ASP A 79 -28.93 -2.75 -4.66
N THR A 80 -28.98 -2.99 -3.34
CA THR A 80 -29.05 -2.05 -2.21
C THR A 80 -28.18 -0.79 -2.34
N ILE A 81 -27.05 -0.87 -3.07
CA ILE A 81 -26.11 0.23 -3.31
C ILE A 81 -26.80 1.45 -3.96
N CYS A 82 -27.77 1.22 -4.85
CA CYS A 82 -28.44 2.31 -5.58
C CYS A 82 -29.81 2.70 -5.02
N THR A 83 -30.42 1.87 -4.19
CA THR A 83 -31.75 2.13 -3.59
C THR A 83 -31.65 2.69 -2.17
N VAL A 84 -30.59 2.36 -1.42
CA VAL A 84 -30.36 2.79 -0.03
C VAL A 84 -28.93 3.29 0.19
N GLY A 85 -28.23 3.68 -0.88
CA GLY A 85 -26.81 4.09 -0.83
C GLY A 85 -26.46 5.10 0.27
N ARG A 86 -25.17 5.20 0.59
CA ARG A 86 -24.67 5.99 1.71
C ARG A 86 -24.87 7.51 1.49
N THR A 87 -25.30 8.20 2.54
CA THR A 87 -25.40 9.67 2.56
C THR A 87 -24.03 10.31 2.81
N ALA A 88 -23.90 11.62 2.58
CA ALA A 88 -22.70 12.38 2.97
C ALA A 88 -22.36 12.18 4.46
N LYS A 89 -23.38 12.23 5.34
CA LYS A 89 -23.26 11.96 6.77
C LYS A 89 -22.74 10.55 7.07
N ASP A 90 -23.16 9.55 6.30
CA ASP A 90 -22.61 8.20 6.46
C ASP A 90 -21.13 8.14 6.13
N PHE A 91 -20.66 8.85 5.10
CA PHE A 91 -19.24 8.93 4.74
C PHE A 91 -18.41 9.72 5.77
N GLU A 92 -19.00 10.73 6.39
CA GLU A 92 -18.36 11.49 7.48
C GLU A 92 -18.22 10.65 8.76
N THR A 93 -19.25 9.88 9.10
CA THR A 93 -19.30 9.14 10.39
C THR A 93 -18.66 7.77 10.33
N LYS A 94 -18.67 7.09 9.17
CA LYS A 94 -18.19 5.71 9.03
C LYS A 94 -17.05 5.57 8.01
N GLY A 95 -16.54 6.67 7.44
CA GLY A 95 -15.48 6.66 6.43
C GLY A 95 -15.91 6.13 5.05
N THR A 96 -15.00 6.03 4.10
CA THR A 96 -15.21 5.62 2.70
C THR A 96 -15.49 4.12 2.59
N GLY A 97 -14.88 3.30 3.44
CA GLY A 97 -15.06 1.85 3.47
C GLY A 97 -14.53 1.24 4.76
N SER A 98 -14.76 -0.06 4.94
CA SER A 98 -14.25 -0.84 6.07
C SER A 98 -13.07 -1.71 5.68
N ASP A 99 -13.04 -2.25 4.46
CA ASP A 99 -12.08 -3.25 3.99
C ASP A 99 -11.73 -2.97 2.53
N LEU A 100 -10.56 -3.45 2.09
CA LEU A 100 -10.10 -3.36 0.71
C LEU A 100 -10.13 -4.75 0.07
N TYR A 101 -11.00 -4.91 -0.92
CA TYR A 101 -11.18 -6.14 -1.68
C TYR A 101 -10.57 -5.97 -3.07
N LEU A 102 -9.76 -6.94 -3.49
CA LEU A 102 -9.27 -7.04 -4.87
C LEU A 102 -9.94 -8.23 -5.55
N GLN A 103 -10.75 -7.95 -6.56
CA GLN A 103 -11.38 -8.99 -7.38
C GLN A 103 -10.31 -9.72 -8.20
N THR A 104 -10.31 -11.05 -8.13
CA THR A 104 -9.32 -11.92 -8.78
C THR A 104 -9.93 -12.87 -9.82
N GLY A 105 -11.26 -12.85 -9.98
CA GLY A 105 -11.97 -13.71 -10.93
C GLY A 105 -13.27 -13.09 -11.45
N ALA A 106 -14.12 -13.90 -12.05
CA ALA A 106 -15.33 -13.43 -12.73
C ALA A 106 -16.43 -12.99 -11.76
N SER A 107 -16.51 -13.64 -10.59
CA SER A 107 -17.55 -13.40 -9.59
C SER A 107 -17.03 -12.47 -8.48
N PRO A 108 -17.51 -11.22 -8.38
CA PRO A 108 -17.08 -10.31 -7.30
C PRO A 108 -17.55 -10.74 -5.91
N ARG A 109 -18.47 -11.71 -5.81
CA ARG A 109 -18.99 -12.22 -4.53
C ARG A 109 -18.17 -13.37 -3.94
N THR A 110 -17.30 -13.99 -4.73
CA THR A 110 -16.54 -15.19 -4.33
C THR A 110 -15.08 -15.11 -4.72
N ASP A 111 -14.76 -14.41 -5.80
CA ASP A 111 -13.43 -14.41 -6.40
C ASP A 111 -12.73 -13.10 -6.05
N PHE A 112 -12.36 -12.98 -4.78
CA PHE A 112 -11.64 -11.82 -4.26
C PHE A 112 -10.60 -12.22 -3.23
N VAL A 113 -9.61 -11.36 -3.06
CA VAL A 113 -8.69 -11.37 -1.91
C VAL A 113 -8.93 -10.13 -1.07
N ILE A 114 -8.84 -10.29 0.25
CA ILE A 114 -8.91 -9.18 1.19
C ILE A 114 -7.49 -8.71 1.47
N ILE A 115 -7.25 -7.42 1.35
CA ILE A 115 -6.00 -6.81 1.79
C ILE A 115 -6.12 -6.59 3.30
N PRO A 116 -5.17 -7.12 4.11
CA PRO A 116 -5.24 -6.96 5.56
C PRO A 116 -5.31 -5.49 5.99
N LYS A 117 -6.10 -5.20 7.03
CA LYS A 117 -6.21 -3.83 7.54
C LYS A 117 -5.02 -3.43 8.41
N TYR A 118 -4.44 -4.40 9.11
CA TYR A 118 -3.34 -4.18 10.02
C TYR A 118 -2.07 -4.81 9.46
N GLU A 119 -0.96 -4.07 9.59
CA GLU A 119 0.34 -4.46 9.05
C GLU A 119 0.84 -5.77 9.66
N LYS A 120 0.59 -5.99 10.95
CA LYS A 120 0.91 -7.23 11.66
C LYS A 120 0.25 -8.47 11.03
N ASP A 121 -0.90 -8.31 10.38
CA ASP A 121 -1.64 -9.42 9.77
C ASP A 121 -1.03 -9.81 8.40
N LEU A 122 0.03 -9.10 7.96
CA LEU A 122 0.87 -9.52 6.83
C LEU A 122 1.90 -10.58 7.23
N GLU A 123 2.14 -10.79 8.52
CA GLU A 123 3.08 -11.83 8.97
C GLU A 123 2.63 -13.21 8.49
N GLY A 124 3.56 -13.96 7.87
CA GLY A 124 3.26 -15.28 7.29
C GLY A 124 2.53 -15.26 5.94
N THR A 125 2.24 -14.10 5.38
CA THR A 125 1.71 -13.95 4.02
C THR A 125 2.83 -13.83 2.98
N ASP A 126 2.45 -13.72 1.70
CA ASP A 126 3.39 -13.47 0.60
C ASP A 126 3.63 -11.98 0.31
N TRP A 127 3.24 -11.08 1.22
CA TRP A 127 3.56 -9.66 1.10
C TRP A 127 4.98 -9.36 1.61
N THR A 128 5.89 -9.05 0.69
CA THR A 128 7.26 -8.68 1.01
C THR A 128 7.32 -7.20 1.43
N PRO A 129 7.96 -6.87 2.57
CA PRO A 129 8.16 -5.47 2.97
C PRO A 129 9.08 -4.75 1.99
N GLY A 130 8.63 -3.58 1.53
CA GLY A 130 9.42 -2.63 0.78
C GLY A 130 10.06 -1.61 1.72
N LYS A 131 9.88 -0.32 1.41
CA LYS A 131 10.38 0.78 2.24
C LYS A 131 9.27 1.73 2.65
N CYS A 132 9.54 2.36 3.78
CA CYS A 132 8.84 3.55 4.20
C CYS A 132 9.17 4.71 3.26
N PHE A 133 8.14 5.38 2.75
CA PHE A 133 8.30 6.67 2.07
C PHE A 133 7.48 7.73 2.79
N TRP A 134 8.15 8.83 3.14
CA TRP A 134 7.53 9.99 3.77
C TRP A 134 6.40 10.53 2.90
N THR A 135 5.22 10.80 3.47
CA THR A 135 3.95 11.14 2.82
C THR A 135 3.15 9.99 2.21
N MET A 136 3.67 8.76 2.23
CA MET A 136 2.97 7.59 1.68
C MET A 136 2.70 6.51 2.71
N GLY A 137 3.72 6.11 3.47
CA GLY A 137 3.68 4.96 4.36
C GLY A 137 4.65 3.84 3.94
N MET A 138 4.55 2.73 4.64
CA MET A 138 5.34 1.51 4.44
C MET A 138 4.77 0.71 3.27
N HIS A 139 5.55 0.55 2.21
CA HIS A 139 5.14 -0.20 1.02
C HIS A 139 5.27 -1.70 1.24
N TYR A 140 4.33 -2.47 0.69
CA TYR A 140 4.41 -3.92 0.64
C TYR A 140 4.12 -4.42 -0.77
N PHE A 141 4.91 -5.37 -1.26
CA PHE A 141 4.80 -5.90 -2.61
C PHE A 141 4.67 -7.42 -2.57
N LYS A 142 3.69 -7.96 -3.28
CA LYS A 142 3.42 -9.40 -3.28
C LYS A 142 4.55 -10.17 -3.96
N ASN A 143 5.13 -11.14 -3.24
CA ASN A 143 6.18 -12.06 -3.71
C ASN A 143 7.36 -11.35 -4.40
N LEU A 144 7.77 -10.20 -3.86
CA LEU A 144 8.85 -9.39 -4.44
C LEU A 144 10.20 -10.08 -4.26
N ARG A 145 10.94 -10.25 -5.37
CA ARG A 145 12.26 -10.91 -5.40
C ARG A 145 13.19 -10.15 -6.34
N GLU A 146 14.49 -10.17 -6.07
CA GLU A 146 15.47 -9.51 -6.94
C GLU A 146 15.49 -10.15 -8.34
N ASN A 147 15.43 -11.48 -8.41
CA ASN A 147 15.49 -12.26 -9.65
C ASN A 147 14.08 -12.78 -10.02
N MET A 148 13.19 -11.87 -10.38
CA MET A 148 11.86 -12.19 -10.92
C MET A 148 11.69 -11.62 -12.34
N ARG A 149 10.74 -12.17 -13.10
CA ARG A 149 10.29 -11.54 -14.35
C ARG A 149 9.36 -10.37 -14.02
N CYS A 150 9.40 -9.31 -14.83
CA CYS A 150 8.62 -8.11 -14.56
C CYS A 150 7.12 -8.34 -14.74
N GLU A 151 6.74 -9.32 -15.56
CA GLU A 151 5.37 -9.77 -15.74
C GLU A 151 4.81 -10.49 -14.50
N GLU A 152 5.65 -10.87 -13.54
CA GLU A 152 5.22 -11.45 -12.26
C GLU A 152 4.92 -10.38 -11.20
N LEU A 153 5.23 -9.11 -11.45
CA LEU A 153 4.89 -8.04 -10.51
C LEU A 153 3.38 -7.95 -10.35
N TYR A 154 2.95 -8.11 -9.11
CA TYR A 154 1.53 -7.99 -8.78
C TYR A 154 1.10 -6.52 -8.95
N PRO A 155 -0.02 -6.26 -9.65
CA PRO A 155 -0.37 -4.91 -10.06
C PRO A 155 -0.91 -4.03 -8.93
N LEU A 156 -0.98 -4.53 -7.70
CA LEU A 156 -1.44 -3.81 -6.51
C LEU A 156 -0.45 -3.98 -5.36
N PHE A 157 -0.20 -2.90 -4.64
CA PHE A 157 0.64 -2.88 -3.44
C PHE A 157 -0.04 -2.08 -2.31
N PRO A 158 -0.20 -2.65 -1.10
CA PRO A 158 -0.74 -1.89 0.02
C PRO A 158 0.32 -1.03 0.69
N LEU A 159 -0.14 0.04 1.34
CA LEU A 159 0.68 0.92 2.16
C LEU A 159 0.10 1.03 3.57
N TYR A 160 0.98 1.01 4.56
CA TYR A 160 0.63 1.10 5.97
C TYR A 160 1.26 2.31 6.64
N ASN A 161 0.56 2.87 7.62
CA ASN A 161 1.05 3.95 8.46
C ASN A 161 0.62 3.68 9.90
N ASN A 162 1.56 3.74 10.86
CA ASN A 162 1.30 3.32 12.24
C ASN A 162 0.62 1.94 12.34
N GLY A 163 1.09 0.97 11.55
CA GLY A 163 0.54 -0.39 11.54
C GLY A 163 -0.83 -0.57 10.88
N LYS A 164 -1.36 0.44 10.18
CA LYS A 164 -2.72 0.45 9.61
C LYS A 164 -2.74 0.78 8.13
N LEU A 165 -3.57 0.08 7.37
CA LEU A 165 -3.78 0.32 5.94
C LEU A 165 -4.30 1.75 5.72
N ASN A 166 -3.46 2.60 5.14
CA ASN A 166 -3.76 4.02 4.90
C ASN A 166 -3.89 4.33 3.40
N ALA A 167 -3.27 3.51 2.55
CA ALA A 167 -3.32 3.67 1.11
C ALA A 167 -3.06 2.33 0.40
N PHE A 168 -3.30 2.31 -0.90
CA PHE A 168 -2.83 1.27 -1.80
C PHE A 168 -2.38 1.93 -3.09
N GLY A 169 -1.54 1.26 -3.86
CA GLY A 169 -1.14 1.71 -5.17
C GLY A 169 -1.32 0.63 -6.21
N MET A 170 -1.45 1.07 -7.46
CA MET A 170 -1.42 0.21 -8.63
C MET A 170 -0.11 0.40 -9.38
N LEU A 171 0.46 -0.71 -9.88
CA LEU A 171 1.64 -0.73 -10.71
C LEU A 171 1.30 -1.45 -12.02
N ILE A 172 1.33 -0.70 -13.12
CA ILE A 172 1.02 -1.19 -14.45
C ILE A 172 2.31 -1.20 -15.25
N GLY A 173 2.70 -2.38 -15.75
CA GLY A 173 3.92 -2.57 -16.55
C GLY A 173 3.81 -2.06 -17.99
N ALA A 174 3.21 -0.89 -18.19
CA ALA A 174 3.09 -0.21 -19.47
C ALA A 174 3.04 1.32 -19.27
N ASP A 175 3.48 2.07 -20.27
CA ASP A 175 3.27 3.51 -20.35
C ASP A 175 1.80 3.83 -20.70
N ILE A 176 1.14 4.62 -19.85
CA ILE A 176 -0.21 5.14 -20.09
C ILE A 176 -0.09 6.66 -20.26
N PRO A 177 -0.24 7.18 -21.49
CA PRO A 177 -0.18 8.61 -21.74
C PRO A 177 -1.19 9.36 -20.88
N SER A 178 -0.68 10.29 -20.06
CA SER A 178 -1.51 11.12 -19.19
C SER A 178 -1.23 12.59 -19.43
N PRO A 179 -1.88 13.23 -20.43
CA PRO A 179 -1.71 14.67 -20.72
C PRO A 179 -2.08 15.58 -19.54
N THR A 180 -2.77 15.02 -18.55
CA THR A 180 -3.27 15.72 -17.36
C THR A 180 -2.56 15.27 -16.07
N SER A 181 -1.48 14.49 -16.18
CA SER A 181 -0.70 13.95 -15.05
C SER A 181 -1.56 13.28 -13.97
N ARG A 182 -2.63 12.59 -14.39
CA ARG A 182 -3.52 11.82 -13.50
C ARG A 182 -2.92 10.49 -13.06
N TYR A 183 -1.96 10.01 -13.83
CA TYR A 183 -1.15 8.86 -13.51
C TYR A 183 0.28 9.30 -13.31
N GLU A 184 0.99 8.49 -12.54
CA GLU A 184 2.39 8.69 -12.22
C GLU A 184 3.24 7.89 -13.20
N SER A 185 4.33 8.49 -13.68
CA SER A 185 5.29 7.83 -14.56
C SER A 185 6.64 7.72 -13.83
N PRO A 186 6.92 6.60 -13.14
CA PRO A 186 8.20 6.33 -12.54
C PRO A 186 9.38 6.54 -13.49
N ILE A 187 10.48 7.06 -12.95
CA ILE A 187 11.73 7.20 -13.71
C ILE A 187 12.39 5.81 -13.78
N ALA A 188 12.84 5.43 -14.98
CA ALA A 188 13.58 4.19 -15.20
C ALA A 188 14.96 4.21 -14.52
N SER A 189 15.00 3.97 -13.21
CA SER A 189 16.22 4.05 -12.42
C SER A 189 16.13 3.13 -11.22
N LYS A 190 17.12 2.23 -11.08
CA LYS A 190 17.24 1.40 -9.88
C LYS A 190 17.26 2.23 -8.60
N THR A 191 17.97 3.35 -8.60
CA THR A 191 18.06 4.25 -7.43
C THR A 191 16.72 4.89 -7.09
N PHE A 192 15.91 5.22 -8.10
CA PHE A 192 14.54 5.70 -7.88
C PHE A 192 13.67 4.62 -7.24
N TYR A 193 13.70 3.40 -7.77
CA TYR A 193 12.93 2.28 -7.22
C TYR A 193 13.38 1.86 -5.81
N GLN A 194 14.66 2.05 -5.46
CA GLN A 194 15.20 1.82 -4.12
C GLN A 194 14.60 2.75 -3.04
N LEU A 195 13.85 3.79 -3.42
CA LEU A 195 13.09 4.61 -2.47
C LEU A 195 11.87 3.88 -1.91
N PHE A 196 11.33 2.91 -2.65
CA PHE A 196 10.05 2.25 -2.33
C PHE A 196 10.21 0.74 -2.11
N MET A 197 11.13 0.08 -2.82
CA MET A 197 11.28 -1.38 -2.86
C MET A 197 12.57 -1.85 -2.20
N THR A 198 12.50 -3.00 -1.52
CA THR A 198 13.66 -3.78 -1.07
C THR A 198 13.32 -5.27 -1.07
N PRO A 199 13.98 -6.12 -1.90
CA PRO A 199 14.94 -5.78 -2.95
C PRO A 199 14.26 -5.09 -4.16
N VAL A 200 15.04 -4.42 -5.01
CA VAL A 200 14.56 -3.94 -6.32
C VAL A 200 14.74 -5.05 -7.37
N PRO A 201 13.68 -5.49 -8.08
CA PRO A 201 13.82 -6.46 -9.17
C PRO A 201 14.77 -5.99 -10.26
N LYS A 202 15.67 -6.87 -10.72
CA LYS A 202 16.66 -6.54 -11.77
C LYS A 202 16.01 -6.17 -13.11
N CYS A 203 14.84 -6.73 -13.40
CA CYS A 203 14.11 -6.48 -14.64
C CYS A 203 13.50 -5.07 -14.71
N LEU A 204 13.30 -4.39 -13.57
CA LEU A 204 12.38 -3.25 -13.50
C LEU A 204 12.90 -2.04 -14.28
N GLN A 205 14.21 -1.78 -14.22
CA GLN A 205 14.79 -0.68 -14.98
C GLN A 205 14.64 -0.88 -16.49
N SER A 206 15.10 -2.00 -17.05
CA SER A 206 15.00 -2.27 -18.48
C SER A 206 13.55 -2.33 -18.95
N HIS A 207 12.65 -2.93 -18.16
CA HIS A 207 11.22 -2.94 -18.48
C HIS A 207 10.65 -1.52 -18.56
N THR A 208 11.05 -0.63 -17.65
CA THR A 208 10.60 0.78 -17.67
C THR A 208 11.15 1.52 -18.89
N GLU A 209 12.40 1.26 -19.29
CA GLU A 209 13.00 1.87 -20.49
C GLU A 209 12.31 1.39 -21.78
N GLU A 210 11.96 0.10 -21.85
CA GLU A 210 11.40 -0.53 -23.05
C GLU A 210 9.89 -0.35 -23.22
N LYS A 211 9.13 -0.54 -22.13
CA LYS A 211 7.65 -0.62 -22.15
C LYS A 211 6.98 0.49 -21.34
N GLY A 212 7.74 1.18 -20.49
CA GLY A 212 7.22 2.09 -19.49
C GLY A 212 6.60 1.38 -18.29
N VAL A 213 6.41 2.16 -17.24
CA VAL A 213 5.65 1.78 -16.05
C VAL A 213 4.74 2.95 -15.71
N THR A 214 3.51 2.66 -15.34
CA THR A 214 2.54 3.63 -14.83
C THR A 214 2.15 3.24 -13.42
N THR A 215 2.16 4.18 -12.48
CA THR A 215 1.64 3.98 -11.13
C THR A 215 0.47 4.89 -10.81
N LEU A 216 -0.33 4.46 -9.84
CA LEU A 216 -1.40 5.28 -9.26
C LEU A 216 -1.51 4.95 -7.77
N HIS A 217 -1.15 5.90 -6.92
CA HIS A 217 -1.45 5.79 -5.50
C HIS A 217 -2.88 6.27 -5.21
N VAL A 218 -3.53 5.57 -4.29
CA VAL A 218 -4.87 5.85 -3.77
C VAL A 218 -4.81 5.90 -2.25
N PHE A 219 -5.00 7.09 -1.69
CA PHE A 219 -4.96 7.36 -0.26
C PHE A 219 -6.35 7.43 0.32
N LEU A 220 -6.52 6.78 1.47
CA LEU A 220 -7.80 6.63 2.15
C LEU A 220 -8.01 7.69 3.25
N GLU A 221 -7.00 8.53 3.49
CA GLU A 221 -6.99 9.55 4.55
C GLU A 221 -6.78 10.97 4.02
N ASN A 222 -7.35 11.94 4.75
CA ASN A 222 -7.56 13.31 4.31
C ASN A 222 -6.27 14.10 3.99
N ASP A 223 -5.14 13.85 4.62
CA ASP A 223 -3.91 14.57 4.32
C ASP A 223 -2.63 13.71 4.37
N PRO A 224 -2.33 12.99 3.28
CA PRO A 224 -1.12 12.17 3.14
C PRO A 224 0.18 12.87 3.46
N ARG A 225 0.25 14.17 3.21
CA ARG A 225 1.45 14.97 3.40
C ARG A 225 1.84 15.10 4.87
N MET A 226 0.83 15.12 5.74
CA MET A 226 0.98 15.47 7.15
C MET A 226 0.76 14.28 8.09
N ASN A 227 0.26 13.16 7.57
CA ASN A 227 -0.17 12.05 8.41
C ASN A 227 0.56 10.73 8.13
N ASN A 228 1.23 10.58 6.98
CA ASN A 228 1.81 9.31 6.56
C ASN A 228 3.34 9.30 6.66
N PHE A 229 3.87 8.67 7.70
CA PHE A 229 5.30 8.67 8.03
C PHE A 229 5.87 7.29 8.36
N CYS A 230 5.02 6.25 8.33
CA CYS A 230 5.29 4.92 8.89
C CYS A 230 5.36 4.99 10.42
#